data_AF-A0A9P7AT69-F1
#
_entry.id   AF-A0A9P7AT69-F1
#
_cell.length_a   1.000
_cell.length_b   1.000
_cell.length_c   1.000
_cell.angle_alpha   90.00
_cell.angle_beta   90.00
_cell.angle_gamma   90.00
#
_symmetry.space_group_name_H-M   'P 1'
#
loop_
_entity.id
_entity.type
_entity.pdbx_description
1 polymer ?
#
loop_
_entity_poly.entity_id
_entity_poly.type
_entity_poly.pdbx_seq_one_letter_code
_entity_poly.pdbx_strand_id
1 'polypeptide(L)'
;MGPGSRRDTLDDHFGDWNWKKLVGLGATLLCKMKEANKKHTAHASAFEELNKALKPETTAGWRAYVEYWEENPNDASVPNPFETKVSTITQAAVRLKLVEMESRQLCEGNDMSLHPDVSTSVFIATGIDLESEHLRHCFQSDFSLQGAHQTDRQKTVLMQQWNALQCKVDAWKRMQLLYTPTVQLLSSRMEPIGMPDNPEDIKLFLPSSLTADSVSCSPHLFTIEWELRIAQAGDALDDIRRSLRLRDYMYTFKWNWIHGQSANTCVQNALGRVEARAAAAANKYCAAHAALSSLAPVLNKKGESEGRRQLLWIWMVEGVGDDEDEVVQDCLRIEWCKAHARMMRWKEEIELLREEMR
;
A
#
# COMPACT_ATOMS: atom_id res chain seq x y z
N MET A 1 -46.51 -7.57 25.05
CA MET A 1 -45.37 -6.63 25.10
C MET A 1 -45.92 -5.24 25.37
N GLY A 2 -45.70 -4.70 26.56
CA GLY A 2 -46.13 -3.33 26.90
C GLY A 2 -45.25 -2.27 26.22
N PRO A 3 -45.71 -1.02 26.08
CA PRO A 3 -45.01 0.06 25.36
C PRO A 3 -43.64 0.48 25.92
N GLY A 4 -43.15 -0.13 27.02
CA GLY A 4 -41.79 0.05 27.56
C GLY A 4 -40.83 -1.12 27.32
N SER A 5 -41.34 -2.31 26.97
CA SER A 5 -40.57 -3.57 27.00
C SER A 5 -39.28 -3.57 26.18
N ARG A 6 -39.25 -2.86 25.04
CA ARG A 6 -38.04 -2.72 24.21
C ARG A 6 -36.95 -1.90 24.91
N ARG A 7 -37.32 -0.84 25.63
CA ARG A 7 -36.36 0.02 26.33
C ARG A 7 -35.77 -0.74 27.51
N ASP A 8 -36.62 -1.39 28.31
CA ASP A 8 -36.21 -2.19 29.45
C ASP A 8 -35.23 -3.30 29.03
N THR A 9 -35.51 -4.00 27.91
CA THR A 9 -34.61 -5.04 27.38
C THR A 9 -33.24 -4.48 26.96
N LEU A 10 -33.20 -3.28 26.36
CA LEU A 10 -31.93 -2.65 25.97
C LEU A 10 -31.14 -2.19 27.19
N ASP A 11 -31.80 -1.61 28.19
CA ASP A 11 -31.18 -1.16 29.43
C ASP A 11 -30.61 -2.36 30.21
N ASP A 12 -31.31 -3.49 30.25
CA ASP A 12 -30.82 -4.73 30.86
C ASP A 12 -29.56 -5.25 30.14
N HIS A 13 -29.54 -5.24 28.80
CA HIS A 13 -28.36 -5.65 28.02
C HIS A 13 -27.17 -4.70 28.22
N PHE A 14 -27.41 -3.38 28.25
CA PHE A 14 -26.35 -2.41 28.52
C PHE A 14 -25.84 -2.52 29.96
N GLY A 15 -26.73 -2.76 30.92
CA GLY A 15 -26.40 -3.01 32.32
C GLY A 15 -25.52 -4.25 32.51
N ASP A 16 -25.91 -5.39 31.93
CA ASP A 16 -25.11 -6.62 31.94
C ASP A 16 -23.74 -6.42 31.27
N TRP A 17 -23.68 -5.70 30.14
CA TRP A 17 -22.41 -5.42 29.47
C TRP A 17 -21.49 -4.53 30.30
N ASN A 18 -22.03 -3.48 30.92
CA ASN A 18 -21.27 -2.61 31.82
C ASN A 18 -20.79 -3.35 33.07
N TRP A 19 -21.63 -4.22 33.65
CA TRP A 19 -21.25 -5.05 34.79
C TRP A 19 -20.12 -6.03 34.42
N LYS A 20 -20.25 -6.74 33.29
CA LYS A 20 -19.18 -7.64 32.78
C LYS A 20 -17.87 -6.90 32.54
N LYS A 21 -17.93 -5.69 31.97
CA LYS A 21 -16.75 -4.84 31.79
C LYS A 21 -16.11 -4.47 33.12
N LEU A 22 -16.91 -4.03 34.09
CA LEU A 22 -16.43 -3.60 35.39
C LEU A 22 -15.79 -4.75 36.19
N VAL A 23 -16.44 -5.92 36.22
CA VAL A 23 -15.90 -7.12 36.87
C VAL A 23 -14.67 -7.66 36.12
N GLY A 24 -14.66 -7.57 34.79
CA GLY A 24 -13.51 -7.98 33.97
C GLY A 24 -12.35 -7.00 33.97
N LEU A 25 -12.55 -5.76 34.43
CA LEU A 25 -11.60 -4.65 34.26
C LEU A 25 -10.23 -5.00 34.83
N GLY A 26 -10.16 -5.48 36.08
CA GLY A 26 -8.89 -5.83 36.73
C GLY A 26 -8.10 -6.91 35.97
N ALA A 27 -8.76 -7.95 35.48
CA ALA A 27 -8.11 -8.99 34.68
C ALA A 27 -7.63 -8.45 33.32
N THR A 28 -8.41 -7.58 32.68
CA THR A 28 -8.04 -6.96 31.41
C THR A 28 -6.86 -6.00 31.56
N LEU A 29 -6.85 -5.15 32.59
CA LEU A 29 -5.75 -4.24 32.91
C LEU A 29 -4.48 -5.02 33.22
N LEU A 30 -4.55 -6.10 34.01
CA LEU A 30 -3.39 -6.95 34.29
C LEU A 30 -2.82 -7.58 33.02
N CYS A 31 -3.69 -8.05 32.11
CA CYS A 31 -3.26 -8.60 30.83
C CYS A 31 -2.55 -7.54 29.97
N LYS A 32 -3.16 -6.35 29.84
CA LYS A 32 -2.57 -5.20 29.14
C LYS A 32 -1.23 -4.78 29.74
N MET A 33 -1.11 -4.73 31.07
CA MET A 33 0.14 -4.38 31.75
C MET A 33 1.26 -5.39 31.45
N LYS A 34 0.94 -6.70 31.44
CA LYS A 34 1.92 -7.73 31.05
C LYS A 34 2.36 -7.56 29.59
N GLU A 35 1.43 -7.28 28.69
CA GLU A 35 1.73 -7.03 27.28
C GLU A 35 2.58 -5.76 27.10
N ALA A 36 2.18 -4.65 27.72
CA ALA A 36 2.86 -3.36 27.65
C ALA A 36 4.30 -3.46 28.18
N ASN A 37 4.52 -4.15 29.32
CA ASN A 37 5.88 -4.40 29.81
C ASN A 37 6.72 -5.21 28.82
N LYS A 38 6.18 -6.32 28.30
CA LYS A 38 6.89 -7.15 27.32
C LYS A 38 7.25 -6.37 26.05
N LYS A 39 6.32 -5.54 25.57
CA LYS A 39 6.51 -4.71 24.37
C LYS A 39 7.52 -3.60 24.63
N HIS A 40 7.39 -2.87 25.74
CA HIS A 40 8.35 -1.86 26.15
C HIS A 40 9.76 -2.43 26.23
N THR A 41 9.97 -3.58 26.89
CA THR A 41 11.30 -4.18 26.99
C THR A 41 11.89 -4.52 25.62
N ALA A 42 11.09 -5.06 24.71
CA ALA A 42 11.56 -5.43 23.37
C ALA A 42 11.85 -4.21 22.49
N HIS A 43 11.04 -3.15 22.58
CA HIS A 43 11.27 -1.92 21.83
C HIS A 43 12.42 -1.09 22.42
N ALA A 44 12.59 -1.07 23.73
CA ALA A 44 13.71 -0.42 24.40
C ALA A 44 15.04 -1.08 24.03
N SER A 45 15.15 -2.42 24.08
CA SER A 45 16.37 -3.11 23.69
C SER A 45 16.74 -2.86 22.22
N ALA A 46 15.75 -2.96 21.31
CA ALA A 46 15.98 -2.73 19.89
C ALA A 46 16.35 -1.27 19.58
N PHE A 47 15.75 -0.30 20.29
CA PHE A 47 16.12 1.10 20.16
C PHE A 47 17.52 1.39 20.69
N GLU A 48 17.90 0.79 21.82
CA GLU A 48 19.27 0.93 22.34
C GLU A 48 20.32 0.35 21.39
N GLU A 49 20.04 -0.81 20.78
CA GLU A 49 20.92 -1.42 19.76
C GLU A 49 21.07 -0.50 18.55
N LEU A 50 19.95 0.00 17.99
CA LEU A 50 19.97 0.98 16.89
C LEU A 50 20.72 2.26 17.27
N ASN A 51 20.50 2.79 18.48
CA ASN A 51 21.13 4.02 18.93
C ASN A 51 22.64 3.87 19.17
N LYS A 52 23.11 2.66 19.51
CA LYS A 52 24.54 2.33 19.63
C LYS A 52 25.22 2.16 18.27
N ALA A 53 24.51 1.66 17.27
CA ALA A 53 25.04 1.47 15.92
C ALA A 53 25.26 2.80 15.16
N LEU A 54 24.73 3.91 15.68
CA LEU A 54 24.75 5.23 15.05
C LEU A 54 25.66 6.21 15.80
N LYS A 55 26.14 7.25 15.10
CA LYS A 55 26.95 8.31 15.69
C LYS A 55 26.14 9.09 16.75
N PRO A 56 26.72 9.35 17.93
CA PRO A 56 26.02 10.04 19.02
C PRO A 56 25.66 11.49 18.67
N GLU A 57 26.45 12.15 17.82
CA GLU A 57 26.18 13.52 17.36
C GLU A 57 24.91 13.58 16.51
N THR A 58 24.74 12.63 15.59
CA THR A 58 23.58 12.54 14.71
C THR A 58 22.30 12.22 15.48
N THR A 59 22.37 11.25 16.41
CA THR A 59 21.21 10.86 17.22
C THR A 59 20.81 11.93 18.24
N ALA A 60 21.77 12.69 18.77
CA ALA A 60 21.47 13.87 19.59
C ALA A 60 20.75 14.95 18.78
N GLY A 61 21.18 15.21 17.54
CA GLY A 61 20.50 16.13 16.64
C GLY A 61 19.06 15.70 16.32
N TRP A 62 18.84 14.42 16.03
CA TRP A 62 17.50 13.89 15.78
C TRP A 62 16.60 13.94 17.02
N ARG A 63 17.14 13.64 18.21
CA ARG A 63 16.41 13.77 19.47
C ARG A 63 15.93 15.21 19.69
N ALA A 64 16.85 16.17 19.61
CA ALA A 64 16.51 17.58 19.78
C ALA A 64 15.47 18.05 18.75
N TYR A 65 15.54 17.52 17.52
CA TYR A 65 14.57 17.83 16.48
C TYR A 65 13.18 17.24 16.77
N VAL A 66 13.09 16.03 17.32
CA VAL A 66 11.82 15.42 17.77
C VAL A 66 11.25 16.20 18.95
N GLU A 67 12.06 16.50 19.97
CA GLU A 67 11.64 17.25 21.15
C GLU A 67 11.12 18.65 20.77
N TYR A 68 11.83 19.37 19.89
CA TYR A 68 11.40 20.67 19.40
C TYR A 68 10.06 20.62 18.66
N TRP A 69 9.80 19.55 17.89
CA TRP A 69 8.52 19.36 17.22
C TRP A 69 7.40 18.99 18.20
N GLU A 70 7.67 18.14 19.19
CA GLU A 70 6.71 17.75 20.24
C GLU A 70 6.31 18.93 21.15
N GLU A 71 7.23 19.86 21.42
CA GLU A 71 6.94 21.10 22.16
C GLU A 71 6.04 22.09 21.39
N ASN A 72 5.95 21.95 20.06
CA ASN A 72 5.22 22.87 19.18
C ASN A 72 4.12 22.16 18.35
N PRO A 73 3.12 21.50 18.98
CA PRO A 73 2.20 20.60 18.30
C PRO A 73 1.25 21.28 17.30
N ASN A 74 1.05 22.60 17.40
CA ASN A 74 0.12 23.35 16.55
C ASN A 74 0.81 24.32 15.59
N ASP A 75 2.15 24.35 15.56
CA ASP A 75 2.89 25.25 14.68
C ASP A 75 3.24 24.54 13.37
N ALA A 76 2.50 24.84 12.31
CA ALA A 76 2.74 24.29 10.98
C ALA A 76 4.05 24.78 10.33
N SER A 77 4.73 25.77 10.91
CA SER A 77 6.05 26.21 10.45
C SER A 77 7.18 25.32 10.92
N VAL A 78 6.97 24.50 11.97
CA VAL A 78 7.95 23.55 12.47
C VAL A 78 7.95 22.30 11.59
N PRO A 79 9.06 21.97 10.91
CA PRO A 79 9.08 20.83 10.00
C PRO A 79 8.90 19.50 10.75
N ASN A 80 8.14 18.58 10.15
CA ASN A 80 7.82 17.29 10.77
C ASN A 80 9.02 16.31 10.69
N PRO A 81 9.54 15.81 11.82
CA PRO A 81 10.67 14.89 11.83
C PRO A 81 10.33 13.51 11.25
N PHE A 82 9.05 13.14 11.15
CA PHE A 82 8.58 11.86 10.61
C PHE A 82 8.26 11.89 9.12
N GLU A 83 8.25 13.07 8.49
CA GLU A 83 8.03 13.18 7.05
C GLU A 83 9.28 12.76 6.28
N THR A 84 9.09 11.86 5.31
CA THR A 84 10.14 11.49 4.36
C THR A 84 10.47 12.69 3.49
N LYS A 85 11.73 13.12 3.52
CA LYS A 85 12.25 14.17 2.65
C LYS A 85 12.53 13.64 1.26
N VAL A 86 12.82 12.34 1.15
CA VAL A 86 12.99 11.63 -0.12
C VAL A 86 11.66 11.02 -0.58
N SER A 87 11.39 11.05 -1.89
CA SER A 87 10.20 10.43 -2.46
C SER A 87 10.14 8.93 -2.13
N THR A 88 8.93 8.43 -1.88
CA THR A 88 8.61 6.99 -1.88
C THR A 88 9.26 6.31 -3.09
N ILE A 89 9.79 5.09 -2.89
CA ILE A 89 10.42 4.34 -3.98
C ILE A 89 9.35 4.12 -5.06
N THR A 90 9.51 4.81 -6.18
CA THR A 90 8.54 4.76 -7.27
C THR A 90 8.59 3.40 -7.97
N GLN A 91 7.51 3.02 -8.64
CA GLN A 91 7.49 1.79 -9.44
C GLN A 91 8.60 1.81 -10.50
N ALA A 92 8.92 2.98 -11.05
CA ALA A 92 10.03 3.16 -11.99
C ALA A 92 11.40 2.91 -11.33
N ALA A 93 11.61 3.37 -10.10
CA ALA A 93 12.83 3.12 -9.35
C ALA A 93 13.01 1.62 -9.03
N VAL A 94 11.94 0.90 -8.67
CA VAL A 94 12.00 -0.56 -8.48
C VAL A 94 12.32 -1.28 -9.79
N ARG A 95 11.68 -0.89 -10.90
CA ARG A 95 12.00 -1.47 -12.22
C ARG A 95 13.47 -1.27 -12.58
N LEU A 96 14.02 -0.08 -12.35
CA LEU A 96 15.44 0.20 -12.60
C LEU A 96 16.33 -0.72 -11.76
N LYS A 97 16.07 -0.85 -10.45
CA LYS A 97 16.82 -1.76 -9.57
C LYS A 97 16.77 -3.22 -10.04
N LEU A 98 15.58 -3.69 -10.44
CA LEU A 98 15.42 -5.06 -10.94
C LEU A 98 16.20 -5.29 -12.25
N VAL A 99 16.15 -4.34 -13.18
CA VAL A 99 16.92 -4.41 -14.43
C VAL A 99 18.43 -4.37 -14.17
N GLU A 100 18.90 -3.53 -13.25
CA GLU A 100 20.31 -3.50 -12.86
C GLU A 100 20.75 -4.83 -12.26
N MET A 101 19.95 -5.42 -11.38
CA MET A 101 20.23 -6.73 -10.79
C MET A 101 20.29 -7.84 -11.86
N GLU A 102 19.33 -7.87 -12.78
CA GLU A 102 19.32 -8.82 -13.90
C GLU A 102 20.53 -8.62 -14.82
N SER A 103 20.96 -7.37 -15.06
CA SER A 103 22.15 -7.07 -15.87
C SER A 103 23.43 -7.63 -15.23
N ARG A 104 23.54 -7.56 -13.90
CA ARG A 104 24.68 -8.14 -13.16
C ARG A 104 24.66 -9.67 -13.24
N GLN A 105 23.49 -10.27 -13.05
CA GLN A 105 23.32 -11.73 -13.16
C GLN A 105 23.68 -12.24 -14.56
N LEU A 106 23.31 -11.49 -15.61
CA LEU A 106 23.69 -11.78 -16.99
C LEU A 106 25.22 -11.73 -17.18
N CYS A 107 25.90 -10.71 -16.66
CA CYS A 107 27.36 -10.62 -16.72
C CYS A 107 28.07 -11.75 -15.96
N GLU A 108 27.48 -12.21 -14.85
CA GLU A 108 27.99 -13.31 -14.02
C GLU A 108 27.64 -14.70 -14.59
N GLY A 109 26.78 -14.77 -15.62
CA GLY A 109 26.33 -16.03 -16.23
C GLY A 109 25.26 -16.78 -15.45
N ASN A 110 24.62 -16.15 -14.46
CA ASN A 110 23.56 -16.71 -13.62
C ASN A 110 22.15 -16.30 -14.11
N ASP A 111 21.94 -16.23 -15.42
CA ASP A 111 20.63 -15.84 -15.96
C ASP A 111 19.55 -16.89 -15.66
N MET A 112 18.51 -16.46 -14.97
CA MET A 112 17.36 -17.28 -14.59
C MET A 112 16.15 -17.07 -15.52
N SER A 113 16.31 -16.27 -16.58
CA SER A 113 15.26 -16.00 -17.57
C SER A 113 14.94 -17.25 -18.39
N LEU A 114 13.65 -17.54 -18.55
CA LEU A 114 13.19 -18.71 -19.32
C LEU A 114 12.86 -18.36 -20.78
N HIS A 115 12.84 -17.07 -21.11
CA HIS A 115 12.61 -16.56 -22.45
C HIS A 115 13.85 -15.78 -22.93
N PRO A 116 14.28 -15.94 -24.19
CA PRO A 116 15.51 -15.31 -24.70
C PRO A 116 15.49 -13.78 -24.64
N ASP A 117 14.33 -13.17 -24.88
CA ASP A 117 14.21 -11.71 -24.99
C ASP A 117 13.49 -11.03 -23.80
N VAL A 118 13.02 -11.80 -22.81
CA VAL A 118 12.15 -11.27 -21.74
C VAL A 118 12.59 -11.81 -20.40
N SER A 119 13.10 -10.92 -19.56
CA SER A 119 13.48 -11.24 -18.19
C SER A 119 12.27 -11.44 -17.27
N THR A 120 12.53 -12.04 -16.11
CA THR A 120 11.49 -12.34 -15.12
C THR A 120 10.83 -11.06 -14.59
N SER A 121 11.62 -10.00 -14.34
CA SER A 121 11.09 -8.71 -13.87
C SER A 121 10.19 -8.03 -14.91
N VAL A 122 10.60 -8.08 -16.18
CA VAL A 122 9.84 -7.50 -17.31
C VAL A 122 8.54 -8.27 -17.52
N PHE A 123 8.56 -9.60 -17.41
CA PHE A 123 7.36 -10.43 -17.51
C PHE A 123 6.30 -10.06 -16.45
N ILE A 124 6.71 -9.90 -15.19
CA ILE A 124 5.78 -9.49 -14.12
C ILE A 124 5.34 -8.03 -14.29
N ALA A 125 6.25 -7.12 -14.61
CA ALA A 125 5.93 -5.71 -14.82
C ALA A 125 4.91 -5.51 -15.95
N THR A 126 5.09 -6.20 -17.07
CA THR A 126 4.12 -6.17 -18.19
C THR A 126 2.76 -6.74 -17.80
N GLY A 127 2.71 -7.79 -16.99
CA GLY A 127 1.45 -8.31 -16.46
C GLY A 127 0.71 -7.32 -15.55
N ILE A 128 1.43 -6.61 -14.68
CA ILE A 128 0.87 -5.53 -13.83
C ILE A 128 0.40 -4.34 -14.69
N ASP A 129 1.12 -4.01 -15.76
CA ASP A 129 0.72 -2.95 -16.69
C ASP A 129 -0.56 -3.33 -17.45
N LEU A 130 -0.71 -4.60 -17.87
CA LEU A 130 -1.93 -5.10 -18.51
C LEU A 130 -3.14 -5.08 -17.57
N GLU A 131 -2.96 -5.47 -16.30
CA GLU A 131 -4.01 -5.34 -15.29
C GLU A 131 -4.42 -3.88 -15.10
N SER A 132 -3.45 -2.96 -15.09
CA SER A 132 -3.71 -1.52 -14.98
C SER A 132 -4.44 -0.96 -16.21
N GLU A 133 -4.06 -1.40 -17.42
CA GLU A 133 -4.76 -1.06 -18.67
C GLU A 133 -6.20 -1.59 -18.66
N HIS A 134 -6.42 -2.82 -18.19
CA HIS A 134 -7.74 -3.44 -18.06
C HIS A 134 -8.65 -2.67 -17.09
N LEU A 135 -8.17 -2.39 -15.86
CA LEU A 135 -8.93 -1.60 -14.88
C LEU A 135 -9.30 -0.20 -15.40
N ARG A 136 -8.39 0.44 -16.12
CA ARG A 136 -8.64 1.74 -16.75
C ARG A 136 -9.71 1.64 -17.84
N HIS A 137 -9.69 0.57 -18.63
CA HIS A 137 -10.68 0.34 -19.67
C HIS A 137 -12.07 0.08 -19.09
N CYS A 138 -12.20 -0.76 -18.05
CA CYS A 138 -13.46 -0.95 -17.31
C CYS A 138 -14.03 0.38 -16.79
N PHE A 139 -13.18 1.20 -16.17
CA PHE A 139 -13.60 2.52 -15.70
C PHE A 139 -14.05 3.46 -16.84
N GLN A 140 -13.38 3.38 -18.00
CA GLN A 140 -13.75 4.18 -19.18
C GLN A 140 -15.03 3.68 -19.84
N SER A 141 -15.28 2.36 -19.90
CA SER A 141 -16.54 1.82 -20.37
C SER A 141 -17.68 2.29 -19.47
N ASP A 142 -17.56 2.18 -18.15
CA ASP A 142 -18.58 2.65 -17.20
C ASP A 142 -18.90 4.14 -17.36
N PHE A 143 -17.87 4.98 -17.53
CA PHE A 143 -18.06 6.41 -17.75
C PHE A 143 -18.71 6.71 -19.11
N SER A 144 -18.32 5.98 -20.16
CA SER A 144 -18.88 6.17 -21.51
C SER A 144 -20.32 5.64 -21.64
N LEU A 145 -20.70 4.66 -20.82
CA LEU A 145 -22.05 4.09 -20.74
C LEU A 145 -23.06 5.04 -20.06
N GLN A 146 -22.59 6.11 -19.41
CA GLN A 146 -23.47 7.18 -18.90
C GLN A 146 -24.02 8.09 -20.01
N GLY A 147 -23.46 8.03 -21.23
CA GLY A 147 -24.00 8.74 -22.40
C GLY A 147 -25.01 7.88 -23.15
N ALA A 148 -26.28 8.32 -23.20
CA ALA A 148 -27.38 7.59 -23.85
C ALA A 148 -27.14 7.20 -25.33
N HIS A 149 -26.18 7.85 -26.02
CA HIS A 149 -25.82 7.56 -27.40
C HIS A 149 -24.30 7.63 -27.61
N GLN A 150 -23.62 6.48 -27.58
CA GLN A 150 -22.25 6.41 -28.08
C GLN A 150 -22.23 6.65 -29.58
N THR A 151 -21.41 7.62 -30.01
CA THR A 151 -21.16 7.85 -31.44
C THR A 151 -20.41 6.66 -32.03
N ASP A 152 -20.64 6.30 -33.28
CA ASP A 152 -19.92 5.20 -33.93
C ASP A 152 -18.39 5.38 -33.88
N ARG A 153 -17.92 6.63 -33.93
CA ARG A 153 -16.50 6.98 -33.71
C ARG A 153 -15.99 6.62 -32.31
N GLN A 154 -16.81 6.72 -31.27
CA GLN A 154 -16.43 6.33 -29.91
C GLN A 154 -16.39 4.80 -29.79
N LYS A 155 -17.37 4.11 -30.39
CA LYS A 155 -17.41 2.64 -30.45
C LYS A 155 -16.19 2.08 -31.17
N THR A 156 -15.79 2.67 -32.30
CA THR A 156 -14.61 2.20 -33.04
C THR A 156 -13.33 2.38 -32.24
N VAL A 157 -13.16 3.50 -31.53
CA VAL A 157 -11.98 3.73 -30.66
C VAL A 157 -11.92 2.72 -29.52
N LEU A 158 -13.05 2.48 -28.83
CA LEU A 158 -13.12 1.49 -27.75
C LEU A 158 -12.81 0.08 -28.28
N MET A 159 -13.38 -0.30 -29.42
CA MET A 159 -13.13 -1.61 -30.04
C MET A 159 -11.66 -1.79 -30.45
N GLN A 160 -11.03 -0.74 -31.00
CA GLN A 160 -9.61 -0.77 -31.36
C GLN A 160 -8.71 -0.93 -30.13
N GLN A 161 -9.02 -0.21 -29.05
CA GLN A 161 -8.30 -0.34 -27.77
C GLN A 161 -8.44 -1.76 -27.20
N TRP A 162 -9.64 -2.33 -27.27
CA TRP A 162 -9.91 -3.69 -26.83
C TRP A 162 -9.14 -4.73 -27.65
N ASN A 163 -9.22 -4.68 -28.97
CA ASN A 163 -8.48 -5.59 -29.84
C ASN A 163 -6.97 -5.51 -29.57
N ALA A 164 -6.43 -4.31 -29.38
CA ALA A 164 -5.02 -4.12 -29.04
C ALA A 164 -4.67 -4.73 -27.68
N LEU A 165 -5.53 -4.53 -26.66
CA LEU A 165 -5.35 -5.12 -25.34
C LEU A 165 -5.40 -6.66 -25.41
N GLN A 166 -6.36 -7.23 -26.15
CA GLN A 166 -6.49 -8.67 -26.32
C GLN A 166 -5.24 -9.27 -26.96
N CYS A 167 -4.70 -8.65 -28.02
CA CYS A 167 -3.45 -9.11 -28.62
C CYS A 167 -2.28 -9.09 -27.63
N LYS A 168 -2.18 -8.06 -26.77
CA LYS A 168 -1.15 -8.01 -25.72
C LYS A 168 -1.35 -9.10 -24.68
N VAL A 169 -2.59 -9.34 -24.25
CA VAL A 169 -2.92 -10.39 -23.28
C VAL A 169 -2.59 -11.77 -23.83
N ASP A 170 -2.95 -12.04 -25.08
CA ASP A 170 -2.65 -13.33 -25.72
C ASP A 170 -1.14 -13.54 -25.87
N ALA A 171 -0.39 -12.50 -26.24
CA ALA A 171 1.08 -12.55 -26.28
C ALA A 171 1.68 -12.81 -24.89
N TRP A 172 1.16 -12.14 -23.86
CA TRP A 172 1.60 -12.33 -22.48
C TRP A 172 1.28 -13.74 -21.95
N LYS A 173 0.07 -14.27 -22.24
CA LYS A 173 -0.33 -15.65 -21.88
C LYS A 173 0.58 -16.70 -22.51
N ARG A 174 1.07 -16.49 -23.74
CA ARG A 174 2.05 -17.39 -24.37
C ARG A 174 3.36 -17.45 -23.58
N MET A 175 3.86 -16.29 -23.13
CA MET A 175 5.06 -16.21 -22.29
C MET A 175 4.82 -16.81 -20.89
N GLN A 176 3.61 -16.63 -20.35
CA GLN A 176 3.22 -17.17 -19.05
C GLN A 176 3.35 -18.69 -18.97
N LEU A 177 3.14 -19.41 -20.07
CA LEU A 177 3.29 -20.87 -20.11
C LEU A 177 4.72 -21.33 -19.82
N LEU A 178 5.73 -20.49 -20.10
CA LEU A 178 7.13 -20.80 -19.82
C LEU A 178 7.45 -20.62 -18.33
N TYR A 179 7.00 -19.51 -17.74
CA TYR A 179 7.29 -19.17 -16.34
C TYR A 179 6.39 -19.91 -15.33
N THR A 180 5.14 -20.17 -15.70
CA THR A 180 4.13 -20.79 -14.83
C THR A 180 3.25 -21.75 -15.64
N PRO A 181 3.77 -22.92 -16.05
CA PRO A 181 3.04 -23.86 -16.92
C PRO A 181 1.75 -24.40 -16.28
N THR A 182 1.71 -24.45 -14.94
CA THR A 182 0.55 -24.86 -14.14
C THR A 182 -0.70 -24.01 -14.38
N VAL A 183 -0.55 -22.76 -14.86
CA VAL A 183 -1.67 -21.90 -15.22
C VAL A 183 -2.49 -22.47 -16.38
N GLN A 184 -1.89 -23.27 -17.28
CA GLN A 184 -2.62 -23.88 -18.38
C GLN A 184 -3.77 -24.77 -17.90
N LEU A 185 -3.56 -25.52 -16.82
CA LEU A 185 -4.59 -26.35 -16.22
C LEU A 185 -5.72 -25.49 -15.63
N LEU A 186 -5.38 -24.39 -14.96
CA LEU A 186 -6.37 -23.46 -14.40
C LEU A 186 -7.18 -22.76 -15.49
N SER A 187 -6.52 -22.28 -16.54
CA SER A 187 -7.18 -21.67 -17.70
C SER A 187 -8.17 -22.65 -18.30
N SER A 188 -7.78 -23.91 -18.55
CA SER A 188 -8.66 -24.91 -19.14
C SER A 188 -9.88 -25.27 -18.28
N ARG A 189 -9.81 -25.08 -16.96
CA ARG A 189 -10.94 -25.29 -16.04
C ARG A 189 -11.88 -24.09 -15.98
N MET A 190 -11.38 -22.90 -16.34
CA MET A 190 -12.08 -21.63 -16.22
C MET A 190 -12.54 -21.03 -17.55
N GLU A 191 -12.16 -21.61 -18.70
CA GLU A 191 -12.60 -21.07 -19.99
C GLU A 191 -14.13 -21.14 -20.12
N PRO A 192 -14.82 -20.00 -20.32
CA PRO A 192 -16.21 -20.02 -20.72
C PRO A 192 -16.29 -20.61 -22.13
N ILE A 193 -17.38 -21.34 -22.41
CA ILE A 193 -17.65 -21.90 -23.75
C ILE A 193 -18.05 -20.74 -24.67
N GLY A 194 -17.07 -20.00 -25.21
CA GLY A 194 -17.28 -18.86 -26.12
C GLY A 194 -16.19 -17.79 -26.05
N MET A 195 -16.18 -16.85 -27.01
CA MET A 195 -15.43 -15.59 -26.87
C MET A 195 -16.07 -14.80 -25.72
N PRO A 196 -15.30 -14.23 -24.78
CA PRO A 196 -15.85 -13.41 -23.71
C PRO A 196 -16.60 -12.21 -24.32
N ASP A 197 -17.89 -12.10 -24.04
CA ASP A 197 -18.75 -11.02 -24.54
C ASP A 197 -18.37 -9.66 -23.93
N ASN A 198 -17.73 -9.65 -22.75
CA ASN A 198 -17.28 -8.45 -22.06
C ASN A 198 -15.77 -8.43 -21.80
N PRO A 199 -15.12 -7.26 -21.92
CA PRO A 199 -13.70 -7.09 -21.66
C PRO A 199 -13.31 -7.39 -20.21
N GLU A 200 -14.26 -7.31 -19.28
CA GLU A 200 -14.09 -7.44 -17.82
C GLU A 200 -13.88 -8.89 -17.37
N ASP A 201 -14.20 -9.86 -18.22
CA ASP A 201 -14.16 -11.28 -17.88
C ASP A 201 -12.78 -11.93 -18.09
N ILE A 202 -11.82 -11.18 -18.66
CA ILE A 202 -10.48 -11.70 -18.94
C ILE A 202 -9.65 -11.71 -17.65
N LYS A 203 -9.62 -12.86 -16.99
CA LYS A 203 -8.80 -13.05 -15.78
C LYS A 203 -7.32 -13.20 -16.12
N LEU A 204 -6.49 -12.30 -15.60
CA LEU A 204 -5.03 -12.40 -15.64
C LEU A 204 -4.54 -13.19 -14.42
N PHE A 205 -3.79 -14.26 -14.66
CA PHE A 205 -3.27 -15.13 -13.60
C PHE A 205 -1.87 -14.67 -13.15
N LEU A 206 -1.78 -13.51 -12.49
CA LEU A 206 -0.53 -13.07 -11.85
C LEU A 206 -0.18 -13.98 -10.65
N PRO A 207 1.09 -14.05 -10.21
CA PRO A 207 1.47 -14.86 -9.06
C PRO A 207 0.60 -14.61 -7.82
N SER A 208 0.23 -13.36 -7.54
CA SER A 208 -0.71 -13.00 -6.45
C SER A 208 -2.08 -13.68 -6.55
N SER A 209 -2.56 -13.97 -7.75
CA SER A 209 -3.84 -14.64 -8.01
C SER A 209 -3.73 -16.17 -7.91
N LEU A 210 -2.51 -16.71 -8.00
CA LEU A 210 -2.23 -18.15 -7.97
C LEU A 210 -2.03 -18.70 -6.54
N THR A 211 -1.88 -17.82 -5.54
CA THR A 211 -1.62 -18.22 -4.15
C THR A 211 -2.79 -18.99 -3.51
N ALA A 212 -4.02 -18.80 -4.00
CA ALA A 212 -5.21 -19.50 -3.51
C ALA A 212 -5.31 -20.95 -4.03
N ASP A 213 -4.80 -21.22 -5.25
CA ASP A 213 -5.06 -22.47 -5.97
C ASP A 213 -3.98 -23.55 -5.74
N SER A 214 -3.14 -23.40 -4.70
CA SER A 214 -2.07 -24.35 -4.33
C SER A 214 -1.12 -24.70 -5.50
N VAL A 215 -0.87 -23.72 -6.36
CA VAL A 215 -0.03 -23.90 -7.54
C VAL A 215 1.45 -23.67 -7.19
N SER A 216 2.32 -24.58 -7.62
CA SER A 216 3.77 -24.40 -7.50
C SER A 216 4.27 -23.33 -8.47
N CYS A 217 4.54 -22.13 -7.98
CA CYS A 217 5.29 -21.09 -8.69
C CYS A 217 6.64 -20.85 -8.01
N SER A 218 7.63 -20.37 -8.77
CA SER A 218 8.94 -20.03 -8.21
C SER A 218 8.82 -18.94 -7.11
N PRO A 219 9.45 -19.12 -5.94
CA PRO A 219 9.52 -18.10 -4.88
C PRO A 219 10.02 -16.73 -5.37
N HIS A 220 10.86 -16.74 -6.40
CA HIS A 220 11.43 -15.52 -6.99
C HIS A 220 10.37 -14.64 -7.67
N LEU A 221 9.40 -15.23 -8.39
CA LEU A 221 8.31 -14.50 -9.04
C LEU A 221 7.44 -13.75 -8.02
N PHE A 222 7.12 -14.41 -6.90
CA PHE A 222 6.37 -13.79 -5.81
C PHE A 222 7.11 -12.61 -5.20
N THR A 223 8.44 -12.70 -5.07
CA THR A 223 9.26 -11.63 -4.49
C THR A 223 9.32 -10.41 -5.42
N ILE A 224 9.53 -10.63 -6.72
CA ILE A 224 9.51 -9.56 -7.72
C ILE A 224 8.15 -8.87 -7.75
N GLU A 225 7.06 -9.64 -7.79
CA GLU A 225 5.72 -9.05 -7.77
C GLU A 225 5.50 -8.24 -6.49
N TRP A 226 5.87 -8.78 -5.33
CA TRP A 226 5.74 -8.09 -4.05
C TRP A 226 6.40 -6.70 -4.08
N GLU A 227 7.65 -6.60 -4.55
CA GLU A 227 8.37 -5.32 -4.63
C GLU A 227 7.70 -4.33 -5.59
N LEU A 228 7.27 -4.81 -6.76
CA LEU A 228 6.55 -3.98 -7.73
C LEU A 228 5.19 -3.51 -7.19
N ARG A 229 4.46 -4.36 -6.46
CA ARG A 229 3.16 -4.03 -5.85
C ARG A 229 3.28 -3.03 -4.70
N ILE A 230 4.33 -3.11 -3.88
CA ILE A 230 4.61 -2.10 -2.85
C ILE A 230 4.81 -0.73 -3.49
N ALA A 231 5.66 -0.65 -4.52
CA ALA A 231 5.93 0.60 -5.21
C ALA A 231 4.69 1.12 -5.95
N GLN A 232 3.91 0.23 -6.57
CA GLN A 232 2.63 0.56 -7.21
C GLN A 232 1.63 1.16 -6.19
N ALA A 233 1.55 0.60 -4.99
CA ALA A 233 0.71 1.11 -3.91
C ALA A 233 1.20 2.48 -3.39
N GLY A 234 2.52 2.66 -3.28
CA GLY A 234 3.14 3.95 -2.94
C GLY A 234 2.79 5.06 -3.94
N ASP A 235 3.03 4.81 -5.23
CA ASP A 235 2.70 5.75 -6.31
C ASP A 235 1.19 6.08 -6.33
N ALA A 236 0.34 5.07 -6.15
CA ALA A 236 -1.11 5.25 -6.11
C ALA A 236 -1.56 6.12 -4.91
N LEU A 237 -0.96 5.93 -3.73
CA LEU A 237 -1.24 6.77 -2.56
C LEU A 237 -0.83 8.22 -2.80
N ASP A 238 0.32 8.46 -3.42
CA ASP A 238 0.76 9.82 -3.72
C ASP A 238 -0.12 10.47 -4.78
N ASP A 239 -0.60 9.74 -5.78
CA ASP A 239 -1.60 10.23 -6.73
C ASP A 239 -2.94 10.56 -6.07
N ILE A 240 -3.41 9.76 -5.10
CA ILE A 240 -4.62 10.06 -4.30
C ILE A 240 -4.41 11.36 -3.53
N ARG A 241 -3.30 11.49 -2.78
CA ARG A 241 -2.99 12.69 -1.99
C ARG A 241 -2.92 13.94 -2.87
N ARG A 242 -2.22 13.86 -4.01
CA ARG A 242 -2.11 14.97 -4.98
C ARG A 242 -3.47 15.37 -5.52
N SER A 243 -4.30 14.39 -5.89
CA SER A 243 -5.64 14.64 -6.42
C SER A 243 -6.55 15.29 -5.36
N LEU A 244 -6.48 14.85 -4.10
CA LEU A 244 -7.26 15.43 -3.01
C LEU A 244 -6.84 16.87 -2.68
N ARG A 245 -5.53 17.16 -2.63
CA ARG A 245 -5.01 18.52 -2.44
C ARG A 245 -5.44 19.45 -3.57
N LEU A 246 -5.33 18.97 -4.82
CA LEU A 246 -5.79 19.73 -5.97
C LEU A 246 -7.30 20.00 -5.91
N ARG A 247 -8.09 18.99 -5.52
CA ARG A 247 -9.54 19.12 -5.37
C ARG A 247 -9.91 20.17 -4.32
N ASP A 248 -9.26 20.13 -3.16
CA ASP A 248 -9.45 21.11 -2.09
C ASP A 248 -9.16 22.53 -2.59
N TYR A 249 -7.99 22.74 -3.20
CA TYR A 249 -7.63 24.02 -3.83
C TYR A 249 -8.68 24.48 -4.86
N MET A 250 -9.14 23.58 -5.72
CA MET A 250 -10.15 23.92 -6.74
C MET A 250 -11.51 24.28 -6.13
N TYR A 251 -11.91 23.66 -5.01
CA TYR A 251 -13.11 24.07 -4.29
C TYR A 251 -12.97 25.47 -3.70
N THR A 252 -11.85 25.76 -3.04
CA THR A 252 -11.56 27.10 -2.50
C THR A 252 -11.51 28.15 -3.62
N PHE A 253 -10.84 27.83 -4.73
CA PHE A 253 -10.75 28.71 -5.88
C PHE A 253 -12.11 28.99 -6.51
N LYS A 254 -12.92 27.95 -6.67
CA LYS A 254 -14.29 28.07 -7.18
C LYS A 254 -15.16 28.95 -6.29
N TRP A 255 -15.10 28.73 -4.97
CA TRP A 255 -15.86 29.49 -3.99
C TRP A 255 -15.51 30.98 -4.02
N ASN A 256 -14.21 31.29 -4.09
CA ASN A 256 -13.73 32.67 -3.99
C ASN A 256 -13.84 33.47 -5.31
N TRP A 257 -13.62 32.84 -6.46
CA TRP A 257 -13.32 33.56 -7.71
C TRP A 257 -14.23 33.24 -8.90
N ILE A 258 -15.02 32.16 -8.85
CA ILE A 258 -15.80 31.73 -10.01
C ILE A 258 -17.23 32.25 -9.90
N HIS A 259 -17.57 33.16 -10.81
CA HIS A 259 -18.91 33.69 -10.98
C HIS A 259 -19.42 33.41 -12.40
N GLY A 260 -20.73 33.20 -12.54
CA GLY A 260 -21.38 32.91 -13.82
C GLY A 260 -21.42 31.42 -14.22
N GLN A 261 -22.37 31.08 -15.08
CA GLN A 261 -22.70 29.69 -15.41
C GLN A 261 -21.61 28.97 -16.22
N SER A 262 -21.09 29.58 -17.28
CA SER A 262 -20.10 28.95 -18.16
C SER A 262 -18.79 28.60 -17.42
N ALA A 263 -18.26 29.55 -16.64
CA ALA A 263 -17.06 29.34 -15.84
C ALA A 263 -17.27 28.26 -14.76
N ASN A 264 -18.44 28.24 -14.12
CA ASN A 264 -18.80 27.22 -13.15
C ASN A 264 -18.86 25.82 -13.80
N THR A 265 -19.49 25.68 -14.96
CA THR A 265 -19.54 24.41 -15.70
C THR A 265 -18.14 23.93 -16.09
N CYS A 266 -17.25 24.82 -16.54
CA CYS A 266 -15.87 24.46 -16.86
C CYS A 266 -15.10 23.91 -15.64
N VAL A 267 -15.24 24.60 -14.50
CA VAL A 267 -14.59 24.17 -13.24
C VAL A 267 -15.19 22.87 -12.72
N GLN A 268 -16.51 22.68 -12.82
CA GLN A 268 -17.16 21.41 -12.45
C GLN A 268 -16.65 20.25 -13.32
N ASN A 269 -16.52 20.45 -14.63
CA ASN A 269 -15.94 19.43 -15.52
C ASN A 269 -14.47 19.14 -15.15
N ALA A 270 -13.72 20.14 -14.72
CA ALA A 270 -12.34 19.95 -14.25
C ALA A 270 -12.29 19.22 -12.90
N LEU A 271 -13.17 19.54 -11.95
CA LEU A 271 -13.33 18.82 -10.69
C LEU A 271 -13.69 17.35 -10.92
N GLY A 272 -14.65 17.06 -11.82
CA GLY A 272 -15.01 15.69 -12.18
C GLY A 272 -13.84 14.88 -12.74
N ARG A 273 -12.91 15.51 -13.48
CA ARG A 273 -11.67 14.84 -13.93
C ARG A 273 -10.71 14.55 -12.78
N VAL A 274 -10.58 15.46 -11.80
CA VAL A 274 -9.75 15.24 -10.61
C VAL A 274 -10.33 14.12 -9.74
N GLU A 275 -11.65 14.07 -9.59
CA GLU A 275 -12.35 13.01 -8.87
C GLU A 275 -12.20 11.66 -9.57
N ALA A 276 -12.38 11.61 -10.89
CA ALA A 276 -12.13 10.41 -11.68
C ALA A 276 -10.68 9.93 -11.56
N ARG A 277 -9.71 10.85 -11.54
CA ARG A 277 -8.29 10.51 -11.30
C ARG A 277 -8.08 9.94 -9.89
N ALA A 278 -8.69 10.53 -8.87
CA ALA A 278 -8.61 10.03 -7.49
C ALA A 278 -9.23 8.63 -7.37
N ALA A 279 -10.38 8.39 -8.01
CA ALA A 279 -11.04 7.08 -8.04
C ALA A 279 -10.19 6.03 -8.77
N ALA A 280 -9.60 6.36 -9.92
CA ALA A 280 -8.70 5.46 -10.64
C ALA A 280 -7.44 5.12 -9.81
N ALA A 281 -6.85 6.10 -9.13
CA ALA A 281 -5.72 5.88 -8.23
C ALA A 281 -6.11 5.02 -7.01
N ALA A 282 -7.31 5.23 -6.45
CA ALA A 282 -7.84 4.39 -5.37
C ALA A 282 -8.03 2.94 -5.82
N ASN A 283 -8.60 2.69 -7.01
CA ASN A 283 -8.72 1.35 -7.57
C ASN A 283 -7.36 0.68 -7.78
N LYS A 284 -6.36 1.43 -8.28
CA LYS A 284 -4.98 0.94 -8.42
C LYS A 284 -4.37 0.55 -7.07
N TYR A 285 -4.58 1.36 -6.04
CA TYR A 285 -4.14 1.05 -4.67
C TYR A 285 -4.83 -0.19 -4.12
N CYS A 286 -6.15 -0.29 -4.26
CA CYS A 286 -6.92 -1.44 -3.80
C CYS A 286 -6.49 -2.75 -4.49
N ALA A 287 -6.29 -2.73 -5.81
CA ALA A 287 -5.79 -3.88 -6.56
C ALA A 287 -4.39 -4.30 -6.09
N ALA A 288 -3.47 -3.33 -5.94
CA ALA A 288 -2.14 -3.60 -5.42
C ALA A 288 -2.17 -4.16 -3.98
N HIS A 289 -3.03 -3.61 -3.12
CA HIS A 289 -3.17 -4.07 -1.74
C HIS A 289 -3.81 -5.46 -1.63
N ALA A 290 -4.76 -5.79 -2.50
CA ALA A 290 -5.34 -7.13 -2.58
C ALA A 290 -4.26 -8.15 -2.98
N ALA A 291 -3.43 -7.83 -3.97
CA ALA A 291 -2.29 -8.67 -4.37
C ALA A 291 -1.25 -8.82 -3.24
N LEU A 292 -0.90 -7.74 -2.54
CA LEU A 292 -0.01 -7.81 -1.38
C LEU A 292 -0.60 -8.69 -0.26
N SER A 293 -1.90 -8.58 -0.01
CA SER A 293 -2.56 -9.38 1.03
C SER A 293 -2.53 -10.88 0.72
N SER A 294 -2.63 -11.25 -0.56
CA SER A 294 -2.56 -12.65 -0.99
C SER A 294 -1.12 -13.20 -1.02
N LEU A 295 -0.13 -12.36 -1.30
CA LEU A 295 1.30 -12.71 -1.30
C LEU A 295 1.90 -12.78 0.11
N ALA A 296 1.40 -11.95 1.04
CA ALA A 296 1.87 -11.84 2.42
C ALA A 296 2.02 -13.18 3.16
N PRO A 297 1.02 -14.09 3.19
CA PRO A 297 1.16 -15.37 3.88
C PRO A 297 2.20 -16.29 3.22
N VAL A 298 2.30 -16.26 1.88
CA VAL A 298 3.24 -17.10 1.11
C VAL A 298 4.68 -16.67 1.37
N LEU A 299 4.93 -15.36 1.43
CA LEU A 299 6.25 -14.79 1.69
C LEU A 299 6.56 -14.62 3.19
N ASN A 300 5.66 -15.07 4.07
CA ASN A 300 5.72 -14.88 5.52
C ASN A 300 5.96 -13.41 5.94
N LYS A 301 5.38 -12.48 5.19
CA LYS A 301 5.42 -11.04 5.46
C LYS A 301 4.22 -10.69 6.35
N LYS A 302 4.43 -10.56 7.66
CA LYS A 302 3.36 -10.14 8.58
C LYS A 302 3.13 -8.63 8.46
N GLY A 303 1.89 -8.24 8.18
CA GLY A 303 1.45 -6.85 8.32
C GLY A 303 1.41 -6.48 9.81
N GLU A 304 2.52 -5.96 10.33
CA GLU A 304 2.57 -5.45 11.71
C GLU A 304 2.09 -4.00 11.73
N SER A 305 1.14 -3.68 12.61
CA SER A 305 0.83 -2.28 12.90
C SER A 305 2.10 -1.59 13.40
N GLU A 306 2.27 -0.30 13.12
CA GLU A 306 3.50 0.44 13.47
C GLU A 306 3.85 0.28 14.96
N GLY A 307 2.87 0.27 15.87
CA GLY A 307 3.11 0.04 17.31
C GLY A 307 3.60 -1.38 17.69
N ARG A 308 3.45 -2.36 16.80
CA ARG A 308 3.91 -3.75 16.99
C ARG A 308 5.07 -4.13 16.08
N ARG A 309 5.45 -3.25 15.16
CA ARG A 309 6.50 -3.45 14.16
C ARG A 309 7.85 -3.66 14.84
N GLN A 310 8.56 -4.72 14.51
CA GLN A 310 9.96 -4.90 14.95
C GLN A 310 10.93 -4.12 14.04
N LEU A 311 12.04 -3.65 14.61
CA LEU A 311 13.13 -3.06 13.81
C LEU A 311 13.76 -4.15 12.92
N LEU A 312 14.06 -3.80 11.67
CA LEU A 312 14.74 -4.71 10.75
C LEU A 312 16.22 -4.80 11.15
N TRP A 313 16.77 -6.01 11.10
CA TRP A 313 18.17 -6.29 11.45
C TRP A 313 19.19 -5.47 10.66
N ILE A 314 18.84 -5.09 9.43
CA ILE A 314 19.70 -4.30 8.53
C ILE A 314 20.07 -2.95 9.18
N TRP A 315 19.19 -2.37 9.99
CA TRP A 315 19.45 -1.11 10.68
C TRP A 315 20.27 -1.26 11.96
N MET A 316 20.51 -2.49 12.41
CA MET A 316 21.25 -2.80 13.64
C MET A 316 22.72 -3.18 13.34
N VAL A 317 23.16 -3.10 12.09
CA VAL A 317 24.54 -3.38 11.69
C VAL A 317 25.43 -2.16 12.00
N GLU A 318 26.57 -2.39 12.66
CA GLU A 318 27.55 -1.33 12.92
C GLU A 318 28.08 -0.72 11.61
N GLY A 319 28.16 0.61 11.56
CA GLY A 319 28.66 1.35 10.40
C GLY A 319 27.59 1.79 9.40
N VAL A 320 26.31 1.41 9.56
CA VAL A 320 25.23 1.87 8.67
C VAL A 320 25.03 3.40 8.73
N GLY A 321 25.35 4.02 9.87
CA GLY A 321 25.30 5.49 10.01
C GLY A 321 26.44 6.25 9.30
N ASP A 322 27.41 5.56 8.71
CA ASP A 322 28.54 6.16 7.97
C ASP A 322 28.23 6.40 6.49
N ASP A 323 27.08 5.94 6.00
CA ASP A 323 26.68 6.12 4.60
C ASP A 323 26.40 7.61 4.29
N GLU A 324 27.02 8.15 3.26
CA GLU A 324 26.84 9.55 2.84
C GLU A 324 25.61 9.76 1.96
N ASP A 325 24.92 8.68 1.55
CA ASP A 325 23.71 8.76 0.74
C ASP A 325 22.57 9.45 1.53
N GLU A 326 22.10 10.59 1.01
CA GLU A 326 21.02 11.40 1.59
C GLU A 326 19.72 10.59 1.77
N VAL A 327 19.47 9.62 0.88
CA VAL A 327 18.31 8.72 0.96
C VAL A 327 18.45 7.77 2.15
N VAL A 328 19.64 7.21 2.34
CA VAL A 328 19.93 6.30 3.46
C VAL A 328 19.86 7.06 4.77
N GLN A 329 20.44 8.25 4.85
CA GLN A 329 20.37 9.11 6.03
C GLN A 329 18.95 9.56 6.37
N ASP A 330 18.12 9.88 5.38
CA ASP A 330 16.71 10.22 5.60
C ASP A 330 15.89 9.01 6.08
N CYS A 331 16.11 7.84 5.49
CA CYS A 331 15.51 6.58 5.96
C CYS A 331 15.93 6.25 7.40
N LEU A 332 17.22 6.42 7.72
CA LEU A 332 17.76 6.18 9.06
C LEU A 332 17.15 7.13 10.10
N ARG A 333 17.07 8.42 9.79
CA ARG A 333 16.41 9.42 10.63
C ARG A 333 14.97 8.99 10.94
N ILE A 334 14.20 8.61 9.92
CA ILE A 334 12.79 8.24 10.08
C ILE A 334 12.64 6.96 10.90
N GLU A 335 13.43 5.93 10.62
CA GLU A 335 13.39 4.67 11.38
C GLU A 335 13.82 4.88 12.84
N TRP A 336 14.82 5.74 13.08
CA TRP A 336 15.21 6.15 14.42
C TRP A 336 14.08 6.89 15.14
N CYS A 337 13.47 7.91 14.51
CA CYS A 337 12.34 8.64 15.08
C CYS A 337 11.17 7.71 15.41
N LYS A 338 10.82 6.79 14.49
CA LYS A 338 9.76 5.79 14.72
C LYS A 338 10.11 4.80 15.83
N ALA A 339 11.36 4.37 15.94
CA ALA A 339 11.82 3.50 17.02
C ALA A 339 11.73 4.19 18.38
N HIS A 340 12.20 5.45 18.46
CA HIS A 340 12.10 6.30 19.63
C HIS A 340 10.64 6.48 20.07
N ALA A 341 9.75 6.88 19.14
CA ALA A 341 8.34 7.08 19.42
C ALA A 341 7.63 5.79 19.89
N ARG A 342 7.97 4.62 19.32
CA ARG A 342 7.43 3.32 19.77
C ARG A 342 7.82 3.02 21.21
N MET A 343 9.10 3.20 21.55
CA MET A 343 9.59 3.00 22.91
C MET A 343 8.88 3.93 23.89
N MET A 344 8.81 5.23 23.59
CA MET A 344 8.16 6.23 24.43
C MET A 344 6.66 5.95 24.62
N ARG A 345 5.96 5.56 23.55
CA ARG A 345 4.53 5.23 23.63
C ARG A 345 4.24 4.01 24.52
N TRP A 346 5.06 2.96 24.44
CA TRP A 346 4.89 1.81 25.33
C TRP A 346 5.25 2.13 26.78
N LYS A 347 6.16 3.09 27.01
CA LYS A 347 6.46 3.60 28.35
C LYS A 347 5.27 4.38 28.91
N GLU A 348 4.68 5.27 28.11
CA GLU A 348 3.47 6.02 28.46
C GLU A 348 2.29 5.07 28.77
N GLU A 349 2.07 4.03 27.94
CA GLU A 349 1.03 3.02 28.19
C GLU A 349 1.22 2.32 29.55
N ILE A 350 2.45 2.02 29.97
CA ILE A 350 2.73 1.46 31.31
C ILE A 350 2.34 2.45 32.41
N GLU A 351 2.66 3.72 32.24
CA GLU A 351 2.32 4.79 33.21
C GLU A 351 0.80 4.98 33.31
N LEU A 352 0.10 5.03 32.18
CA LEU A 352 -1.37 5.12 32.12
C LEU A 352 -2.03 3.90 32.78
N LEU A 353 -1.59 2.68 32.43
CA LEU A 353 -2.15 1.46 33.02
C LEU A 353 -1.90 1.37 34.54
N ARG A 354 -0.81 1.96 35.05
CA ARG A 354 -0.58 2.04 36.51
C ARG A 354 -1.59 2.97 37.17
N GLU A 355 -1.89 4.11 36.56
CA GLU A 355 -2.89 5.04 37.09
C GLU A 355 -4.31 4.47 36.96
N GLU A 356 -4.63 3.76 35.87
CA GLU A 356 -5.92 3.07 35.70
C GLU A 356 -6.15 1.92 36.70
N MET A 357 -5.07 1.35 37.24
CA MET A 357 -5.12 0.28 38.26
C MET A 357 -5.26 0.80 39.69
N ARG A 358 -5.02 2.10 39.91
CA ARG A 358 -5.08 2.76 41.22
C ARG A 358 -6.52 3.04 41.63
#